data_AF-A0A1Z9E8Z5-F1
#
_entry.id   AF-A0A1Z9E8Z5-F1
#
_cell.length_a   1.000
_cell.length_b   1.000
_cell.length_c   1.000
_cell.angle_alpha   90.00
_cell.angle_beta   90.00
_cell.angle_gamma   90.00
#
_symmetry.space_group_name_H-M   'P 1'
#
loop_
_entity.id
_entity.type
_entity.pdbx_description
1 polymer ?
#
loop_
_entity_poly.entity_id
_entity_poly.type
_entity_poly.pdbx_seq_one_letter_code
_entity_poly.pdbx_strand_id
1 'polypeptide(L)' 'MTITKSQALDQFRYNWKVSTMQNPRLRGDSIAKREEWSCFTDMLCKEGYITMSKYESWSNPF' A
#
# COMPACT_ATOMS: atom_id res chain seq x y z
N MET A 1 -11.20 -14.22 7.95
CA MET A 1 -9.81 -13.84 8.30
C MET A 1 -9.43 -12.63 7.45
N THR A 2 -8.86 -11.58 8.05
CA THR A 2 -8.37 -10.39 7.33
C THR A 2 -6.86 -10.50 7.09
N ILE A 3 -6.34 -9.89 6.03
CA ILE A 3 -4.91 -9.99 5.68
C ILE A 3 -4.00 -9.31 6.72
N THR A 4 -2.74 -9.73 6.78
CA THR A 4 -1.70 -9.17 7.66
C THR A 4 -0.97 -7.99 7.01
N LYS A 5 -0.24 -7.20 7.82
CA LYS A 5 0.58 -6.08 7.30
C LYS A 5 1.65 -6.57 6.32
N SER A 6 2.24 -7.75 6.59
CA SER A 6 3.24 -8.35 5.70
C SER A 6 2.65 -8.67 4.33
N GLN A 7 1.47 -9.31 4.29
CA GLN A 7 0.80 -9.65 3.03
C GLN A 7 0.41 -8.39 2.24
N ALA A 8 -0.09 -7.34 2.91
CA ALA A 8 -0.38 -6.06 2.27
C ALA A 8 0.90 -5.40 1.71
N LEU A 9 2.01 -5.46 2.45
CA LEU A 9 3.30 -4.92 2.01
C LEU A 9 3.85 -5.64 0.78
N ASP A 10 3.77 -6.96 0.76
CA ASP A 10 4.24 -7.77 -0.37
C ASP A 10 3.45 -7.43 -1.65
N GLN A 11 2.12 -7.35 -1.53
CA GLN A 11 1.25 -6.95 -2.63
C GLN A 11 1.55 -5.52 -3.09
N PHE A 12 1.71 -4.57 -2.15
CA PHE A 12 2.01 -3.19 -2.49
C PHE A 12 3.35 -3.04 -3.21
N ARG A 13 4.38 -3.76 -2.77
CA ARG A 13 5.71 -3.74 -3.43
C ARG A 13 5.63 -4.27 -4.85
N TYR A 14 4.82 -5.31 -5.09
CA TYR A 14 4.55 -5.79 -6.44
C TYR A 14 3.85 -4.73 -7.29
N ASN A 15 2.77 -4.13 -6.78
CA ASN A 15 2.03 -3.07 -7.48
C ASN A 15 2.95 -1.88 -7.82
N TRP A 16 3.74 -1.40 -6.86
CA TRP A 16 4.70 -0.32 -7.06
C TRP A 16 5.77 -0.67 -8.12
N LYS A 17 6.25 -1.91 -8.13
CA LYS A 17 7.16 -2.39 -9.17
C LYS A 17 6.51 -2.28 -10.56
N VAL A 18 5.26 -2.71 -10.71
CA VAL A 18 4.52 -2.60 -11.98
C VAL A 18 4.32 -1.13 -12.37
N SER A 19 3.88 -0.28 -11.44
CA SER A 19 3.70 1.16 -11.69
C SER A 19 5.01 1.84 -12.12
N THR A 20 6.15 1.48 -11.52
CA THR A 20 7.47 2.01 -11.91
C THR A 20 8.04 1.41 -13.20
N MET A 21 7.49 0.28 -13.69
CA MET A 21 7.78 -0.22 -15.03
C MET A 21 6.99 0.55 -16.08
N GLN A 22 5.73 0.88 -15.80
CA GLN A 22 4.87 1.67 -16.68
C GLN A 22 5.28 3.16 -16.72
N ASN A 23 5.63 3.73 -15.56
CA ASN A 23 6.11 5.11 -15.42
C ASN A 23 7.42 5.14 -14.61
N PRO A 24 8.59 5.08 -15.28
CA PRO A 24 9.89 5.08 -14.62
C PRO A 24 10.18 6.30 -13.74
N ARG A 25 9.48 7.44 -13.91
CA ARG A 25 9.65 8.64 -13.07
C ARG A 25 9.31 8.38 -11.61
N LEU A 26 8.48 7.39 -11.32
CA LEU A 26 8.08 7.02 -9.96
C LEU A 26 9.20 6.37 -9.13
N ARG A 27 10.30 5.88 -9.73
CA ARG A 27 11.33 5.10 -9.00
C ARG A 27 12.01 5.86 -7.85
N GLY A 28 12.03 7.19 -7.91
CA GLY A 28 12.57 8.05 -6.85
C GLY A 28 11.53 8.93 -6.15
N ASP A 29 10.25 8.81 -6.52
CA ASP A 29 9.19 9.65 -5.97
C ASP A 29 8.68 9.06 -4.66
N SER A 30 9.35 9.43 -3.56
CA SER A 30 9.02 8.96 -2.22
C SER A 30 7.68 9.49 -1.72
N ILE A 31 7.28 10.70 -2.15
CA ILE A 31 6.00 11.29 -1.79
C ILE A 31 4.88 10.50 -2.46
N ALA A 32 4.95 10.27 -3.77
CA ALA A 32 3.95 9.46 -4.47
C ALA A 32 3.83 8.04 -3.89
N LYS A 33 4.95 7.42 -3.50
CA LYS A 33 4.93 6.09 -2.89
C LYS A 33 4.21 6.06 -1.54
N ARG A 34 4.39 7.11 -0.73
CA ARG A 34 3.73 7.26 0.57
C ARG A 34 2.23 7.43 0.41
N GLU A 35 1.81 8.33 -0.48
CA GLU A 35 0.40 8.58 -0.77
C GLU A 35 -0.28 7.33 -1.31
N GLU A 36 0.36 6.61 -2.24
CA GLU A 36 -0.18 5.38 -2.82
C GLU A 36 -0.33 4.27 -1.76
N TRP A 37 0.58 4.18 -0.78
CA TRP A 37 0.42 3.25 0.35
C TRP A 37 -0.82 3.59 1.18
N SER A 38 -1.02 4.87 1.50
CA SER A 38 -2.19 5.33 2.23
C SER A 38 -3.48 4.97 1.48
N CYS A 39 -3.58 5.31 0.19
CA CYS A 39 -4.72 4.98 -0.66
C CYS A 39 -4.96 3.46 -0.76
N PHE A 40 -3.90 2.67 -0.93
CA PHE A 40 -4.00 1.21 -0.97
C PHE A 40 -4.58 0.64 0.32
N THR A 41 -4.10 1.07 1.49
CA THR A 41 -4.61 0.58 2.77
C THR A 41 -6.04 1.05 3.08
N ASP A 42 -6.42 2.26 2.64
CA ASP A 42 -7.80 2.76 2.75
C ASP A 42 -8.76 1.89 1.93
N MET A 43 -8.39 1.57 0.68
CA MET A 43 -9.16 0.66 -0.18
C MET A 43 -9.30 -0.74 0.41
N LEU A 44 -8.22 -1.31 0.96
CA LEU A 44 -8.29 -2.60 1.65
C LEU A 44 -9.25 -2.58 2.84
N CYS A 45 -9.33 -1.46 3.57
CA CYS A 45 -10.25 -1.31 4.69
C CYS A 45 -11.70 -1.19 4.19
N LYS A 46 -11.93 -0.37 3.15
CA LYS A 46 -13.24 -0.16 2.54
C LYS A 46 -13.83 -1.43 1.93
N GLU A 47 -12.98 -2.28 1.35
CA GLU A 47 -13.38 -3.56 0.75
C GLU A 47 -13.42 -4.71 1.78
N GLY A 48 -13.10 -4.46 3.06
CA GLY A 48 -13.19 -5.44 4.14
C GLY A 48 -12.03 -6.45 4.21
N TYR A 49 -10.95 -6.25 3.43
CA TYR A 49 -9.75 -7.09 3.51
C TYR A 49 -8.96 -6.87 4.79
N ILE A 50 -9.05 -5.66 5.37
CA ILE A 50 -8.54 -5.32 6.70
C ILE A 50 -9.63 -4.64 7.53
N THR A 51 -9.47 -4.65 8.86
CA THR A 51 -10.38 -3.94 9.77
C THR A 51 -9.96 -2.48 9.93
N MET A 52 -10.88 -1.62 10.36
CA MET A 52 -10.57 -0.22 10.72
C MET A 52 -9.41 -0.14 11.73
N SER A 53 -9.42 -0.99 12.76
CA SER A 53 -8.32 -1.05 13.73
C SER A 53 -6.96 -1.39 13.14
N LYS A 54 -6.91 -2.22 12.08
CA LYS A 54 -5.65 -2.52 11.38
C LYS A 54 -5.20 -1.30 10.58
N TYR A 55 -6.11 -0.69 9.82
CA TYR A 55 -5.84 0.53 9.06
C TYR A 55 -5.26 1.63 9.94
N GLU A 56 -5.90 1.93 11.07
CA GLU A 56 -5.46 2.96 12.02
C GLU A 56 -4.12 2.61 12.70
N SER A 57 -3.80 1.33 12.89
CA SER A 57 -2.55 0.88 13.53
C SER A 57 -1.34 0.80 12.60
N TRP A 58 -1.54 0.73 11.28
CA TRP A 58 -0.45 0.47 10.34
C TRP A 58 0.28 1.77 9.97
N SER A 59 1.47 1.96 10.54
CA SER A 59 2.39 3.01 10.09
C SER A 59 2.77 2.85 8.61
N ASN A 60 2.94 3.99 7.92
CA ASN A 60 3.48 4.04 6.57
C ASN A 60 4.98 3.63 6.59
N PRO A 61 5.39 2.57 5.87
CA PRO A 61 6.77 2.09 5.89
C PRO A 61 7.66 2.74 4.82
N PHE A 62 7.17 3.74 4.08
CA PHE A 62 7.87 4.43 3.00
C PHE A 62 8.08 5.91 3.30
#